data_AF-A0A5J4XUC8-F1
#
_entry.id   AF-A0A5J4XUC8-F1
#
_cell.length_a   1.000
_cell.length_b   1.000
_cell.length_c   1.000
_cell.angle_alpha   90.00
_cell.angle_beta   90.00
_cell.angle_gamma   90.00
#
_symmetry.space_group_name_H-M   'P 1'
#
loop_
_entity.id
_entity.type
_entity.pdbx_description
1 polymer ?
#
loop_
_entity_poly.entity_id
_entity_poly.type
_entity_poly.pdbx_seq_one_letter_code
_entity_poly.pdbx_strand_id
1 'polypeptide(L)'
;MASDSTTPVQITPEQWQAFITARPRPVKKGQLRNDQAQQLDTQLLSFLNDASKASLSLRANSYQRKWLHINVEYLNMASHSDNDVMGVPYMKTITISKTANTGLPVNMGEAVEQITKSAEAREQRRKAAKRQAKQAKRDRMKEAMDQWSTDCTECGKHLTAYGALYHHSGEGPLCEECVEGDDYLSGLKWEPKSTFWV
;
A
#
# COMPACT_ATOMS: atom_id res chain seq x y z
N MET A 1 4.29 -42.24 -16.72
CA MET A 1 4.53 -40.79 -16.66
C MET A 1 3.50 -40.13 -17.56
N ALA A 2 2.41 -39.61 -16.98
CA ALA A 2 1.36 -38.95 -17.75
C ALA A 2 1.85 -37.55 -18.11
N SER A 3 2.19 -37.35 -19.38
CA SER A 3 2.41 -36.04 -19.96
C SER A 3 1.06 -35.38 -20.16
N ASP A 4 0.60 -34.61 -19.17
CA ASP A 4 -0.50 -33.66 -19.34
C ASP A 4 -0.06 -32.58 -20.33
N SER A 5 -0.25 -32.86 -21.62
CA SER A 5 -0.13 -31.85 -22.67
C SER A 5 -1.36 -30.96 -22.59
N THR A 6 -1.35 -30.01 -21.67
CA THR A 6 -2.31 -28.90 -21.68
C THR A 6 -2.02 -28.09 -22.93
N THR A 7 -2.75 -28.38 -24.01
CA THR A 7 -2.68 -27.61 -25.25
C THR A 7 -2.95 -26.15 -24.90
N PRO A 8 -2.06 -25.20 -25.21
CA PRO A 8 -2.28 -23.81 -24.90
C PRO A 8 -3.54 -23.35 -25.64
N VAL A 9 -4.55 -22.93 -24.89
CA VAL A 9 -5.80 -22.39 -25.45
C VAL A 9 -5.44 -21.12 -26.22
N GLN A 10 -5.46 -21.22 -27.55
CA GLN A 10 -5.23 -20.07 -28.43
C GLN A 10 -6.46 -19.16 -28.35
N ILE A 11 -6.25 -17.91 -27.91
CA ILE A 11 -7.32 -16.93 -27.81
C ILE A 11 -7.43 -16.21 -29.16
N THR A 12 -8.61 -16.27 -29.77
CA THR A 12 -8.87 -15.59 -31.04
C THR A 12 -9.01 -14.07 -30.84
N PRO A 13 -8.75 -13.25 -31.87
CA PRO A 13 -8.95 -11.80 -31.78
C PRO A 13 -10.38 -11.40 -31.42
N GLU A 14 -11.37 -12.16 -31.88
CA GLU A 14 -12.80 -11.92 -31.59
C GLU A 14 -13.12 -12.16 -30.11
N GLN A 15 -12.63 -13.26 -29.55
CA GLN A 15 -12.77 -13.57 -28.12
C GLN A 15 -12.07 -12.50 -27.26
N TRP A 16 -10.89 -12.05 -27.68
CA TRP A 16 -10.17 -10.98 -27.01
C TRP A 16 -10.90 -9.64 -27.07
N GLN A 17 -11.51 -9.31 -28.21
CA GLN A 17 -12.28 -8.08 -28.37
C GLN A 17 -13.56 -8.09 -27.52
N ALA A 18 -14.24 -9.24 -27.42
CA ALA A 18 -15.37 -9.42 -26.51
C ALA A 18 -14.94 -9.20 -25.05
N PHE A 19 -13.78 -9.75 -24.66
CA PHE A 19 -13.18 -9.52 -23.34
C PHE A 19 -12.90 -8.04 -23.05
N ILE A 20 -12.25 -7.35 -23.99
CA ILE A 20 -11.94 -5.91 -23.88
C ILE A 20 -13.20 -5.06 -23.71
N THR A 21 -14.29 -5.46 -24.36
CA THR A 21 -15.55 -4.73 -24.36
C THR A 21 -16.35 -4.97 -23.08
N ALA A 22 -16.37 -6.20 -22.57
CA ALA A 22 -17.13 -6.56 -21.37
C ALA A 22 -16.45 -6.18 -20.05
N ARG A 23 -15.12 -6.01 -20.03
CA ARG A 23 -14.42 -5.63 -18.79
C ARG A 23 -14.75 -4.18 -18.38
N PRO A 24 -14.94 -3.91 -17.07
CA PRO A 24 -15.13 -2.55 -16.58
C PRO A 24 -13.87 -1.74 -16.84
N ARG A 25 -13.98 -0.69 -17.65
CA ARG A 25 -12.90 0.29 -17.78
C ARG A 25 -12.78 1.04 -16.46
N PRO A 26 -11.61 1.07 -15.82
CA PRO A 26 -11.41 2.07 -14.80
C PRO A 26 -11.47 3.41 -15.55
N VAL A 27 -12.53 4.21 -15.38
CA VAL A 27 -12.68 5.56 -15.98
C VAL A 27 -12.84 6.59 -14.86
N LYS A 28 -11.76 7.33 -14.56
CA LYS A 28 -11.70 8.53 -13.71
C LYS A 28 -10.58 9.44 -14.23
N LYS A 29 -10.76 10.76 -14.08
CA LYS A 29 -9.78 11.80 -14.50
C LYS A 29 -8.34 11.45 -14.07
N GLY A 30 -7.39 11.54 -15.00
CA GLY A 30 -5.94 11.30 -14.76
C GLY A 30 -5.42 9.90 -15.08
N GLN A 31 -6.15 9.10 -15.87
CA GLN A 31 -5.85 7.69 -16.12
C GLN A 31 -4.96 7.38 -17.33
N LEU A 32 -4.59 6.09 -17.40
CA LEU A 32 -3.97 5.42 -18.54
C LEU A 32 -4.68 5.83 -19.84
N ARG A 33 -3.92 6.36 -20.79
CA ARG A 33 -4.48 6.76 -22.08
C ARG A 33 -4.94 5.52 -22.88
N ASN A 34 -5.93 5.69 -23.75
CA ASN A 34 -6.48 4.58 -24.53
C ASN A 34 -5.42 3.90 -25.42
N ASP A 35 -4.50 4.66 -26.01
CA ASP A 35 -3.37 4.13 -26.79
C ASP A 35 -2.46 3.23 -25.93
N GLN A 36 -2.17 3.66 -24.70
CA GLN A 36 -1.35 2.88 -23.77
C GLN A 36 -2.07 1.61 -23.31
N ALA A 37 -3.39 1.68 -23.08
CA ALA A 37 -4.18 0.50 -22.75
C ALA A 37 -4.19 -0.51 -23.89
N GLN A 38 -4.39 -0.06 -25.14
CA GLN A 38 -4.34 -0.92 -26.33
C GLN A 38 -2.96 -1.56 -26.52
N GLN A 39 -1.88 -0.82 -26.29
CA GLN A 39 -0.53 -1.39 -26.35
C GLN A 39 -0.32 -2.51 -25.32
N LEU A 40 -0.80 -2.31 -24.09
CA LEU A 40 -0.74 -3.34 -23.06
C LEU A 40 -1.65 -4.54 -23.36
N ASP A 41 -2.82 -4.32 -23.96
CA ASP A 41 -3.70 -5.39 -24.44
C ASP A 41 -3.00 -6.27 -25.48
N THR A 42 -2.34 -5.66 -26.47
CA THR A 42 -1.60 -6.38 -27.50
C THR A 42 -0.45 -7.18 -26.89
N GLN A 43 0.28 -6.59 -25.93
CA GLN A 43 1.35 -7.30 -25.21
C GLN A 43 0.82 -8.48 -24.40
N LEU A 44 -0.32 -8.33 -23.71
CA LEU A 44 -0.95 -9.43 -22.98
C LEU A 44 -1.45 -10.53 -23.90
N LEU A 45 -2.13 -10.20 -25.01
CA LEU A 45 -2.64 -11.18 -25.95
C LEU A 45 -1.49 -11.98 -26.59
N SER A 46 -0.44 -11.29 -27.04
CA SER A 46 0.74 -11.95 -27.58
C SER A 46 1.42 -12.85 -26.54
N PHE A 47 1.54 -12.41 -25.30
CA PHE A 47 2.05 -13.24 -24.21
C PHE A 47 1.18 -14.47 -23.95
N LEU A 48 -0.16 -14.32 -23.91
CA LEU A 48 -1.09 -15.42 -23.69
C LEU A 48 -0.95 -16.50 -24.77
N ASN A 49 -0.90 -16.10 -26.03
CA ASN A 49 -0.79 -17.02 -27.17
C ASN A 49 0.63 -17.59 -27.35
N ASP A 50 1.65 -16.98 -26.75
CA ASP A 50 3.03 -17.47 -26.79
C ASP A 50 3.26 -18.58 -25.74
N ALA A 51 3.14 -19.84 -26.17
CA ALA A 51 3.34 -21.01 -25.32
C ALA A 51 4.77 -21.14 -24.77
N SER A 52 5.76 -20.50 -25.40
CA SER A 52 7.16 -20.58 -24.98
C SER A 52 7.48 -19.74 -23.73
N LYS A 53 6.62 -18.77 -23.40
CA LYS A 53 6.82 -17.85 -22.29
C LYS A 53 5.95 -18.20 -21.09
N ALA A 54 6.61 -18.51 -19.98
CA ALA A 54 5.96 -18.72 -18.68
C ALA A 54 5.65 -17.39 -17.95
N SER A 55 6.46 -16.36 -18.18
CA SER A 55 6.33 -15.05 -17.52
C SER A 55 6.59 -13.87 -18.44
N LEU A 56 5.94 -12.74 -18.15
CA LEU A 56 6.09 -11.45 -18.81
C LEU A 56 6.45 -10.39 -17.77
N SER A 57 7.59 -9.73 -17.94
CA SER A 57 8.03 -8.63 -17.07
C SER A 57 7.98 -7.30 -17.83
N LEU A 58 7.30 -6.31 -17.26
CA LEU A 58 7.10 -5.00 -17.87
C LEU A 58 7.44 -3.90 -16.86
N ARG A 59 8.08 -2.83 -17.32
CA ARG A 59 8.16 -1.58 -16.55
C ARG A 59 6.87 -0.80 -16.73
N ALA A 60 6.21 -0.52 -15.61
CA ALA A 60 4.91 0.11 -15.62
C ALA A 60 4.79 1.21 -14.55
N ASN A 61 4.18 2.34 -14.93
CA ASN A 61 3.77 3.38 -13.99
C ASN A 61 2.58 2.92 -13.13
N SER A 62 2.16 3.73 -12.16
CA SER A 62 1.08 3.39 -11.24
C SER A 62 -0.25 3.03 -11.93
N TYR A 63 -0.61 3.72 -13.02
CA TYR A 63 -1.83 3.49 -13.76
C TYR A 63 -1.77 2.21 -14.61
N GLN A 64 -0.65 2.01 -15.31
CA GLN A 64 -0.38 0.80 -16.08
C GLN A 64 -0.39 -0.45 -15.19
N ARG A 65 0.26 -0.39 -14.01
CA ARG A 65 0.24 -1.50 -13.05
C ARG A 65 -1.17 -1.81 -12.56
N LYS A 66 -1.94 -0.79 -12.20
CA LYS A 66 -3.32 -0.99 -11.77
C LYS A 66 -4.16 -1.64 -12.85
N TRP A 67 -4.00 -1.20 -14.10
CA TRP A 67 -4.65 -1.79 -15.25
C TRP A 67 -4.23 -3.24 -15.47
N LEU A 68 -2.93 -3.55 -15.39
CA LEU A 68 -2.40 -4.90 -15.57
C LEU A 68 -2.90 -5.83 -14.48
N HIS A 69 -2.81 -5.45 -13.19
CA HIS A 69 -3.29 -6.27 -12.07
C HIS A 69 -4.76 -6.63 -12.18
N ILE A 70 -5.60 -5.72 -12.68
CA ILE A 70 -7.03 -6.01 -12.89
C ILE A 70 -7.19 -7.04 -14.02
N ASN A 71 -6.56 -6.81 -15.17
CA ASN A 71 -6.72 -7.68 -16.34
C ASN A 71 -6.13 -9.07 -16.15
N VAL A 72 -4.98 -9.19 -15.49
CA VAL A 72 -4.38 -10.49 -15.19
C VAL A 72 -5.23 -11.26 -14.16
N GLU A 73 -5.91 -10.57 -13.23
CA GLU A 73 -6.87 -11.22 -12.33
C GLU A 73 -8.08 -11.77 -13.11
N TYR A 74 -8.61 -11.04 -14.10
CA TYR A 74 -9.65 -11.54 -15.02
C TYR A 74 -9.23 -12.79 -15.80
N LEU A 75 -7.94 -12.89 -16.12
CA LEU A 75 -7.39 -13.96 -16.94
C LEU A 75 -6.83 -15.11 -16.08
N ASN A 76 -7.12 -15.13 -14.77
CA ASN A 76 -6.59 -16.09 -13.80
C ASN A 76 -5.05 -16.22 -13.84
N MET A 77 -4.36 -15.12 -14.10
CA MET A 77 -2.91 -15.03 -14.09
C MET A 77 -2.40 -14.48 -12.76
N ALA A 78 -1.22 -14.91 -12.35
CA ALA A 78 -0.55 -14.35 -11.18
C ALA A 78 0.23 -13.09 -11.58
N SER A 79 0.19 -12.07 -10.72
CA SER A 79 0.98 -10.85 -10.92
C SER A 79 1.66 -10.39 -9.63
N HIS A 80 2.91 -9.98 -9.75
CA HIS A 80 3.70 -9.45 -8.66
C HIS A 80 4.35 -8.13 -9.10
N SER A 81 4.42 -7.16 -8.19
CA SER A 81 5.07 -5.87 -8.46
C SER A 81 6.29 -5.72 -7.57
N ASP A 82 7.47 -5.71 -8.19
CA ASP A 82 8.75 -5.50 -7.51
C ASP A 82 9.13 -4.03 -7.52
N ASN A 83 9.82 -3.59 -6.46
CA ASN A 83 10.49 -2.30 -6.48
C ASN A 83 11.69 -2.42 -7.41
N ASP A 84 11.77 -1.57 -8.44
CA ASP A 84 12.94 -1.55 -9.32
C ASP A 84 14.16 -1.12 -8.49
N VAL A 85 15.25 -1.88 -8.56
CA VAL A 85 16.51 -1.59 -7.84
C VAL A 85 17.19 -0.34 -8.43
N MET A 86 16.76 0.08 -9.63
CA MET A 86 17.36 1.16 -10.41
C MET A 86 16.54 2.46 -10.31
N GLY A 87 16.69 3.19 -9.19
CA GLY A 87 16.68 4.66 -9.09
C GLY A 87 15.50 5.50 -9.64
N VAL A 88 14.47 4.94 -10.27
CA VAL A 88 13.34 5.70 -10.86
C VAL A 88 12.11 5.54 -9.96
N PRO A 89 11.80 6.53 -9.09
CA PRO A 89 10.81 6.37 -8.01
C PRO A 89 9.36 6.09 -8.47
N TYR A 90 9.05 6.30 -9.75
CA TYR A 90 7.69 6.25 -10.27
C TYR A 90 7.39 5.03 -11.15
N MET A 91 8.42 4.29 -11.57
CA MET A 91 8.27 3.06 -12.35
C MET A 91 8.62 1.85 -11.51
N LYS A 92 7.82 0.80 -11.65
CA LYS A 92 8.09 -0.49 -11.01
C LYS A 92 7.95 -1.58 -12.05
N THR A 93 8.70 -2.66 -11.85
CA THR A 93 8.58 -3.85 -12.68
C THR A 93 7.40 -4.65 -12.19
N ILE A 94 6.50 -5.00 -13.11
CA ILE A 94 5.43 -5.95 -12.87
C ILE A 94 5.76 -7.23 -13.63
N THR A 95 5.77 -8.34 -12.90
CA THR A 95 5.97 -9.68 -13.47
C THR A 95 4.63 -10.41 -13.43
N ILE A 96 4.23 -10.90 -14.59
CA ILE A 96 2.97 -11.62 -14.84
C ILE A 96 3.33 -13.04 -15.21
N SER A 97 2.64 -14.03 -14.66
CA SER A 97 2.91 -15.44 -14.91
C SER A 97 1.62 -16.20 -15.20
N LYS A 98 1.74 -17.16 -16.12
CA LYS A 98 0.64 -18.08 -16.44
C LYS A 98 0.47 -19.09 -15.31
N THR A 99 -0.77 -19.39 -14.99
CA THR A 99 -1.17 -20.44 -14.05
C THR A 99 -1.86 -21.57 -14.81
N ALA A 100 -2.15 -22.68 -14.16
CA ALA A 100 -2.88 -23.80 -14.76
C ALA A 100 -4.28 -23.41 -15.28
N ASN A 101 -4.89 -22.36 -14.71
CA ASN A 101 -6.23 -21.91 -15.06
C ASN A 101 -6.22 -20.64 -15.92
N THR A 102 -5.06 -20.26 -16.48
CA THR A 102 -4.96 -19.07 -17.33
C THR A 102 -5.78 -19.23 -18.59
N GLY A 103 -6.63 -18.24 -18.85
CA GLY A 103 -7.52 -18.23 -19.99
C GLY A 103 -8.62 -17.20 -19.84
N LEU A 104 -9.47 -17.11 -20.86
CA LEU A 104 -10.68 -16.31 -20.76
C LEU A 104 -11.67 -16.99 -19.80
N PRO A 105 -12.38 -16.23 -18.97
CA PRO A 105 -13.41 -16.81 -18.11
C PRO A 105 -14.56 -17.34 -18.95
N VAL A 106 -15.11 -18.49 -18.56
CA VAL A 106 -16.21 -19.16 -19.25
C VAL A 106 -17.49 -18.30 -19.20
N ASN A 107 -17.71 -17.57 -18.11
CA ASN A 107 -18.79 -16.62 -17.94
C ASN A 107 -18.24 -15.23 -17.57
N MET A 108 -18.24 -14.31 -18.53
CA MET A 108 -17.76 -12.94 -18.35
C MET A 108 -18.54 -12.17 -17.27
N GLY A 109 -19.85 -12.41 -17.13
CA GLY A 109 -20.70 -11.71 -16.15
C GLY A 109 -20.31 -12.06 -14.71
N GLU A 110 -20.19 -13.36 -14.44
CA GLU A 110 -19.75 -13.86 -13.12
C GLU A 110 -18.32 -13.44 -12.79
N ALA A 111 -17.42 -13.45 -13.76
CA ALA A 111 -16.03 -13.02 -13.57
C ALA A 111 -15.93 -11.54 -13.18
N VAL A 112 -16.73 -10.67 -13.83
CA VAL A 112 -16.80 -9.24 -13.49
C VAL A 112 -17.35 -9.04 -12.08
N GLU A 113 -18.39 -9.76 -11.70
CA GLU A 113 -18.96 -9.66 -10.36
C GLU A 113 -17.95 -10.12 -9.28
N GLN A 114 -17.27 -11.25 -9.49
CA GLN A 114 -16.28 -11.78 -8.57
C GLN A 114 -15.11 -10.81 -8.36
N ILE A 115 -14.60 -10.21 -9.44
CA ILE A 115 -13.48 -9.27 -9.37
C ILE A 115 -13.90 -7.95 -8.74
N THR A 116 -15.13 -7.50 -8.99
CA THR A 116 -15.67 -6.31 -8.33
C THR A 116 -15.77 -6.52 -6.82
N LYS A 117 -16.33 -7.66 -6.39
CA LYS A 117 -16.39 -8.05 -4.96
C LYS A 117 -14.98 -8.17 -4.34
N SER A 118 -14.03 -8.78 -5.06
CA SER A 118 -12.62 -8.87 -4.65
C SER A 118 -11.98 -7.49 -4.47
N ALA A 119 -12.19 -6.57 -5.42
CA ALA A 119 -11.67 -5.22 -5.38
C ALA A 119 -12.25 -4.41 -4.22
N GLU A 120 -13.56 -4.50 -3.99
CA GLU A 120 -14.24 -3.86 -2.87
C GLU A 120 -13.74 -4.39 -1.52
N ALA A 121 -13.60 -5.72 -1.39
CA ALA A 121 -13.05 -6.34 -0.19
C ALA A 121 -11.61 -5.88 0.09
N ARG A 122 -10.76 -5.77 -0.95
CA ARG A 122 -9.40 -5.21 -0.82
C ARG A 122 -9.42 -3.75 -0.37
N GLU A 123 -10.32 -2.93 -0.92
CA GLU A 123 -10.46 -1.54 -0.50
C GLU A 123 -10.93 -1.41 0.96
N GLN A 124 -11.89 -2.23 1.38
CA GLN A 124 -12.35 -2.28 2.77
C GLN A 124 -11.23 -2.69 3.72
N ARG A 125 -10.45 -3.74 3.38
CA ARG A 125 -9.27 -4.16 4.15
C ARG A 125 -8.23 -3.04 4.25
N ARG A 126 -7.96 -2.31 3.16
CA ARG A 126 -7.03 -1.16 3.17
C ARG A 126 -7.54 -0.04 4.08
N LYS A 127 -8.83 0.28 4.04
CA LYS A 127 -9.44 1.28 4.94
C LYS A 127 -9.37 0.83 6.40
N ALA A 128 -9.66 -0.43 6.69
CA ALA A 128 -9.56 -1.02 8.02
C ALA A 128 -8.12 -0.99 8.54
N ALA A 129 -7.13 -1.40 7.74
CA ALA A 129 -5.72 -1.35 8.10
C ALA A 129 -5.23 0.08 8.40
N LYS A 130 -5.68 1.07 7.61
CA LYS A 130 -5.40 2.49 7.90
C LYS A 130 -6.00 2.95 9.24
N ARG A 131 -7.24 2.53 9.54
CA ARG A 131 -7.88 2.84 10.83
C ARG A 131 -7.13 2.19 11.98
N GLN A 132 -6.75 0.92 11.85
CA GLN A 132 -5.94 0.20 12.84
C GLN A 132 -4.58 0.84 13.06
N ALA A 133 -3.86 1.22 11.99
CA ALA A 133 -2.57 1.92 12.11
C ALA A 133 -2.71 3.28 12.81
N LYS A 134 -3.80 4.02 12.53
CA LYS A 134 -4.10 5.29 13.22
C LYS A 134 -4.43 5.05 14.69
N GLN A 135 -5.17 4.00 15.00
CA GLN A 135 -5.50 3.63 16.37
C GLN A 135 -4.25 3.20 17.14
N ALA A 136 -3.42 2.32 16.57
CA ALA A 136 -2.14 1.92 17.17
C ALA A 136 -1.21 3.12 17.42
N LYS A 137 -1.20 4.13 16.53
CA LYS A 137 -0.46 5.38 16.79
C LYS A 137 -1.01 6.14 18.00
N ARG A 138 -2.34 6.16 18.18
CA ARG A 138 -2.99 6.79 19.34
C ARG A 138 -2.72 6.01 20.63
N ASP A 139 -2.79 4.69 20.58
CA ASP A 139 -2.56 3.83 21.74
C ASP A 139 -1.09 3.94 22.19
N ARG A 140 -0.13 3.92 21.27
CA ARG A 140 1.28 4.20 21.57
C ARG A 140 1.48 5.59 22.19
N MET A 141 0.76 6.60 21.69
CA MET A 141 0.81 7.95 22.27
C MET A 141 0.24 7.98 23.70
N LYS A 142 -0.80 7.19 23.96
CA LYS A 142 -1.40 7.06 25.28
C LYS A 142 -0.48 6.31 26.25
N GLU A 143 0.10 5.18 25.85
CA GLU A 143 1.08 4.44 26.66
C GLU A 143 2.29 5.29 27.01
N ALA A 144 2.83 6.05 26.04
CA ALA A 144 3.91 7.00 26.29
C ALA A 144 3.49 8.13 27.25
N MET A 145 2.23 8.55 27.22
CA MET A 145 1.69 9.53 28.17
C MET A 145 1.53 8.94 29.59
N ASP A 146 1.06 7.70 29.69
CA ASP A 146 0.82 7.01 30.96
C ASP A 146 2.13 6.57 31.66
N GLN A 147 3.21 6.32 30.89
CA GLN A 147 4.54 5.99 31.43
C GLN A 147 5.31 7.17 32.01
N TRP A 148 4.89 8.40 31.72
CA TRP A 148 5.55 9.60 32.21
C TRP A 148 4.87 10.09 33.48
N SER A 149 5.66 10.25 34.54
CA SER A 149 5.20 10.87 35.77
C SER A 149 4.56 12.21 35.44
N THR A 150 3.48 12.53 36.14
CA THR A 150 2.87 13.86 36.11
C THR A 150 3.30 14.67 37.32
N ASP A 151 4.13 14.12 38.21
CA ASP A 151 4.56 14.79 39.42
C ASP A 151 6.00 15.28 39.27
N CYS A 152 6.26 16.52 39.66
CA CYS A 152 7.58 17.13 39.69
C CYS A 152 8.55 16.25 40.50
N THR A 153 9.71 15.91 39.93
CA THR A 153 10.68 15.05 40.60
C THR A 153 11.36 15.71 41.81
N GLU A 154 11.42 17.04 41.86
CA GLU A 154 12.00 17.78 43.00
C GLU A 154 11.00 18.01 44.13
N CYS A 155 9.79 18.52 43.81
CA CYS A 155 8.84 18.97 44.83
C CYS A 155 7.58 18.09 44.96
N GLY A 156 7.42 17.06 44.13
CA GLY A 156 6.27 16.14 44.14
C GLY A 156 4.93 16.78 43.73
N LYS A 157 4.93 18.04 43.29
CA LYS A 157 3.73 18.75 42.84
C LYS A 157 3.21 18.13 41.54
N HIS A 158 1.91 17.83 41.50
CA HIS A 158 1.25 17.34 40.29
C HIS A 158 1.20 18.44 39.22
N LEU A 159 1.63 18.09 38.01
CA LEU A 159 1.82 18.97 36.85
C LEU A 159 0.82 18.60 35.76
N THR A 160 0.19 19.61 35.18
CA THR A 160 -0.58 19.42 33.94
C THR A 160 0.37 19.21 32.77
N ALA A 161 -0.12 18.62 31.67
CA ALA A 161 0.70 18.36 30.47
C ALA A 161 1.41 19.60 29.88
N TYR A 162 0.93 20.81 30.21
CA TYR A 162 1.52 22.08 29.79
C TYR A 162 2.50 22.68 30.82
N GLY A 163 2.43 22.25 32.08
CA GLY A 163 3.30 22.73 33.16
C GLY A 163 4.49 21.82 33.46
N ALA A 164 4.66 20.74 32.70
CA ALA A 164 5.78 19.81 32.83
C ALA A 164 6.91 20.16 31.87
N LEU A 165 8.09 20.44 32.43
CA LEU A 165 9.33 20.71 31.70
C LEU A 165 10.21 19.45 31.67
N TYR A 166 10.81 19.17 30.51
CA TYR A 166 11.73 18.05 30.30
C TYR A 166 13.06 18.56 29.75
N HIS A 167 14.15 18.01 30.25
CA HIS A 167 15.49 18.28 29.74
C HIS A 167 15.74 17.48 28.46
N HIS A 168 16.59 18.00 27.57
CA HIS A 168 16.95 17.30 26.33
C HIS A 168 17.63 15.93 26.53
N SER A 169 18.18 15.66 27.72
CA SER A 169 18.70 14.33 28.09
C SER A 169 17.61 13.30 28.40
N GLY A 170 16.34 13.71 28.49
CA GLY A 170 15.21 12.86 28.90
C GLY A 170 14.89 12.89 30.39
N GLU A 171 15.55 13.76 31.17
CA GLU A 171 15.28 13.97 32.60
C GLU A 171 14.04 14.87 32.82
N GLY A 172 13.24 14.55 33.84
CA GLY A 172 11.98 15.23 34.16
C GLY A 172 10.86 14.27 34.59
N PRO A 173 9.65 14.77 34.89
CA PRO A 173 9.24 16.17 34.75
C PRO A 173 9.62 17.06 35.93
N LEU A 174 9.87 18.34 35.66
CA LEU A 174 9.99 19.40 36.68
C LEU A 174 8.95 20.50 36.47
N CYS A 175 8.60 21.21 37.55
CA CYS A 175 7.85 22.46 37.45
C CYS A 175 8.78 23.64 37.18
N GLU A 176 8.24 24.67 36.53
CA GLU A 176 8.94 25.93 36.25
C GLU A 176 9.54 26.56 37.51
N GLU A 177 8.79 26.56 38.62
CA GLU A 177 9.24 27.06 39.93
C GLU A 177 10.52 26.35 40.43
N CYS A 178 10.65 25.03 40.22
CA CYS A 178 11.84 24.27 40.64
C CYS A 178 13.02 24.46 39.68
N VAL A 179 12.76 24.66 38.40
CA VAL A 179 13.82 24.95 37.41
C VAL A 179 14.38 26.36 37.62
N GLU A 180 13.52 27.35 37.85
CA GLU A 180 13.92 28.74 38.09
C GLU A 180 14.50 28.97 39.49
N GLY A 181 14.06 28.19 40.47
CA GLY A 181 14.52 28.27 41.86
C GLY A 181 15.89 27.62 42.12
N ASP A 182 16.46 26.93 41.14
CA ASP A 182 17.75 26.25 41.25
C ASP A 182 18.75 26.81 40.21
N ASP A 183 19.86 27.36 40.70
CA ASP A 183 20.89 28.00 39.87
C ASP A 183 21.57 27.03 38.90
N TYR A 184 21.60 25.73 39.22
CA TYR A 184 22.15 24.69 38.32
C TYR A 184 21.14 24.32 37.24
N LEU A 185 19.87 24.14 37.59
CA LEU A 185 18.82 23.74 36.64
C LEU A 185 18.42 24.87 35.69
N SER A 186 18.39 26.13 36.16
CA SER A 186 18.04 27.30 35.34
C SER A 186 19.03 27.58 34.19
N GLY A 187 20.28 27.11 34.31
CA GLY A 187 21.29 27.18 33.25
C GLY A 187 21.14 26.13 32.16
N LEU A 188 20.25 25.14 32.34
CA LEU A 188 20.02 24.05 31.39
C LEU A 188 18.85 24.36 30.45
N LYS A 189 18.84 23.72 29.28
CA LYS A 189 17.78 23.92 28.29
C LYS A 189 16.64 22.94 28.53
N TRP A 190 15.53 23.47 29.05
CA TRP A 190 14.28 22.75 29.31
C TRP A 190 13.25 23.07 28.23
N GLU A 191 12.50 22.05 27.80
CA GLU A 191 11.44 22.21 26.81
C GLU A 191 10.11 21.68 27.36
N PRO A 192 8.99 22.39 27.12
CA PRO A 192 7.68 21.89 27.52
C PRO A 192 7.34 20.61 26.75
N LYS A 193 6.61 19.71 27.41
CA LYS A 193 6.19 18.40 26.86
C LYS A 193 5.57 18.48 25.46
N SER A 194 4.93 19.61 25.13
CA SER A 194 4.30 19.86 23.81
C SER A 194 5.28 20.05 22.65
N THR A 195 6.56 20.34 22.92
CA THR A 195 7.56 20.70 21.90
C THR A 195 8.48 19.57 21.44
N PHE A 196 8.56 18.45 22.16
CA PHE A 196 9.30 17.25 21.75
C PHE A 196 8.71 16.50 20.53
N TRP A 197 7.64 17.03 19.92
CA TRP A 197 6.86 16.35 18.88
C TRP A 197 6.53 17.27 17.69
N VAL A 198 7.56 17.64 16.92
CA VAL A 198 7.43 18.01 15.48
C VAL A 198 8.23 17.02 14.64
#